data_AF-A0A6C2C3K4-F1
#
_entry.id   AF-A0A6C2C3K4-F1
#
_cell.length_a   1.000
_cell.length_b   1.000
_cell.length_c   1.000
_cell.angle_alpha   90.00
_cell.angle_beta   90.00
_cell.angle_gamma   90.00
#
_symmetry.space_group_name_H-M   'P 1'
#
loop_
_entity.id
_entity.type
_entity.pdbx_description
1 polymer ?
#
loop_
_entity_poly.entity_id
_entity_poly.type
_entity_poly.pdbx_seq_one_letter_code
_entity_poly.pdbx_strand_id
1 'polypeptide(L)'
;MSQPASQARPGLDEQALPAARPAIEPTPPSAWTFDGIATSAGGLLFLLPVLARLGYPGWLAAQPAWGRADLPRQVFAEVLARLSIAADDPAWLLAKRAWPAIPPRHFVAPAAWHSQLASGTGPLRLGHSETTHILWDASGRLPLGAWQGPCPRPLQPARQRAIPTTDSPADSIVALATRAWLTACRRWLRRHAGIGIADLVQRPAELATTPTHLDLFFTLAQADLRLRRPGLDLDPGWLPWFGRVVSFHYRPGRGP
;
A
#
# COMPACT_ATOMS: atom_id res chain seq x y z
N MET A 1 -6.90 33.00 -86.16
CA MET A 1 -5.56 33.24 -85.56
C MET A 1 -5.79 34.15 -84.35
N SER A 2 -6.23 33.63 -83.21
CA SER A 2 -5.53 32.85 -82.16
C SER A 2 -5.26 33.74 -80.94
N GLN A 3 -6.14 33.63 -79.94
CA GLN A 3 -5.94 34.14 -78.58
C GLN A 3 -4.85 33.32 -77.86
N PRO A 4 -4.01 33.91 -76.99
CA PRO A 4 -3.16 33.12 -76.11
C PRO A 4 -3.93 32.72 -74.85
N ALA A 5 -3.90 31.42 -74.58
CA ALA A 5 -4.49 30.75 -73.44
C ALA A 5 -3.77 31.08 -72.12
N SER A 6 -4.57 31.26 -71.07
CA SER A 6 -4.16 31.30 -69.67
C SER A 6 -3.58 29.95 -69.26
N GLN A 7 -2.29 29.90 -68.91
CA GLN A 7 -1.65 28.71 -68.32
C GLN A 7 -1.79 28.75 -66.80
N ALA A 8 -2.65 27.88 -66.28
CA ALA A 8 -2.78 27.57 -64.87
C ALA A 8 -1.55 26.78 -64.37
N ARG A 9 -1.09 27.11 -63.15
CA ARG A 9 0.00 26.42 -62.45
C ARG A 9 -0.42 24.99 -62.06
N PRO A 10 0.45 23.97 -62.19
CA PRO A 10 0.13 22.60 -61.78
C PRO A 10 0.39 22.36 -60.29
N GLY A 11 -0.52 21.61 -59.66
CA GLY A 11 -0.24 20.66 -58.57
C GLY A 11 0.07 21.25 -57.18
N LEU A 12 -0.95 21.62 -56.42
CA LEU A 12 -0.93 21.43 -54.97
C LEU A 12 -1.70 20.14 -54.70
N ASP A 13 -0.97 19.07 -54.44
CA ASP A 13 -1.53 17.80 -53.99
C ASP A 13 -2.44 18.04 -52.78
N GLU A 14 -3.70 17.61 -52.90
CA GLU A 14 -4.60 17.40 -51.78
C GLU A 14 -3.95 16.40 -50.81
N GLN A 15 -3.23 16.92 -49.81
CA GLN A 15 -2.88 16.12 -48.65
C GLN A 15 -4.18 15.70 -47.98
N ALA A 16 -4.52 14.42 -48.14
CA ALA A 16 -5.63 13.76 -47.49
C ALA A 16 -5.66 14.16 -46.00
N LEU A 17 -6.81 14.68 -45.56
CA LEU A 17 -7.07 14.92 -44.14
C LEU A 17 -6.71 13.67 -43.34
N PRO A 18 -5.94 13.77 -42.24
CA PRO A 18 -5.65 12.62 -41.40
C PRO A 18 -6.98 12.01 -40.95
N ALA A 19 -7.12 10.70 -41.19
CA ALA A 19 -8.30 9.94 -40.80
C ALA A 19 -8.68 10.27 -39.36
N ALA A 20 -9.96 10.61 -39.16
CA ALA A 20 -10.51 10.89 -37.84
C ALA A 20 -10.07 9.79 -36.88
N ARG A 21 -9.44 10.18 -35.76
CA ARG A 21 -9.15 9.24 -34.67
C ARG A 21 -10.45 8.51 -34.35
N PRO A 22 -10.46 7.16 -34.26
CA PRO A 22 -11.66 6.46 -33.85
C PRO A 22 -12.12 7.08 -32.54
N ALA A 23 -13.40 7.46 -32.49
CA ALA A 23 -14.01 7.91 -31.25
C ALA A 23 -13.71 6.84 -30.21
N ILE A 24 -13.03 7.23 -29.13
CA ILE A 24 -12.90 6.37 -27.96
C ILE A 24 -14.34 6.18 -27.50
N GLU A 25 -14.89 4.98 -27.75
CA GLU A 25 -16.14 4.58 -27.12
C GLU A 25 -15.98 4.85 -25.63
N PRO A 26 -16.85 5.68 -25.01
CA PRO A 26 -16.78 5.87 -23.58
C PRO A 26 -16.88 4.48 -22.97
N THR A 27 -15.82 4.05 -22.27
CA THR A 27 -15.86 2.86 -21.44
C THR A 27 -17.19 2.92 -20.69
N PRO A 28 -18.05 1.89 -20.78
CA PRO A 28 -19.35 1.94 -20.13
C PRO A 28 -19.12 2.37 -18.69
N PRO A 29 -19.85 3.39 -18.18
CA PRO A 29 -19.72 3.79 -16.80
C PRO A 29 -19.88 2.51 -16.00
N SER A 30 -18.87 2.16 -15.20
CA SER A 30 -18.87 0.92 -14.46
C SER A 30 -20.18 0.84 -13.70
N ALA A 31 -21.11 0.01 -14.17
CA ALA A 31 -22.50 -0.03 -13.74
C ALA A 31 -22.62 -0.73 -12.37
N TRP A 32 -21.66 -0.47 -11.48
CA TRP A 32 -21.66 -0.92 -10.10
C TRP A 32 -22.36 0.14 -9.27
N THR A 33 -23.69 0.16 -9.38
CA THR A 33 -24.59 0.88 -8.46
C THR A 33 -24.67 0.12 -7.13
N PHE A 34 -23.53 -0.09 -6.47
CA PHE A 34 -23.55 -0.49 -5.08
C PHE A 34 -23.51 0.80 -4.26
N ASP A 35 -24.61 1.11 -3.58
CA ASP A 35 -24.56 2.09 -2.49
C ASP A 35 -23.56 1.52 -1.46
N GLY A 36 -22.41 2.19 -1.33
CA GLY A 36 -21.40 1.79 -0.35
C GLY A 36 -21.83 2.22 1.05
N ILE A 37 -21.30 1.54 2.06
CA ILE A 37 -21.57 1.88 3.45
C ILE A 37 -20.56 2.95 3.88
N ALA A 38 -21.02 4.00 4.53
CA ALA A 38 -20.17 5.08 5.00
C ALA A 38 -19.12 4.57 6.00
N THR A 39 -17.87 4.99 5.81
CA THR A 39 -16.74 4.74 6.71
C THR A 39 -15.97 6.02 6.94
N SER A 40 -15.47 6.20 8.15
CA SER A 40 -14.56 7.29 8.52
C SER A 40 -13.10 7.02 8.12
N ALA A 41 -12.78 5.78 7.77
CA ALA A 41 -11.41 5.29 7.53
C ALA A 41 -11.19 4.84 6.07
N GLY A 42 -11.82 5.53 5.11
CA GLY A 42 -11.78 5.16 3.69
C GLY A 42 -10.38 5.12 3.08
N GLY A 43 -9.45 5.94 3.60
CA GLY A 43 -8.07 5.97 3.11
C GLY A 43 -7.22 4.76 3.52
N LEU A 44 -7.77 3.81 4.29
CA LEU A 44 -7.04 2.62 4.76
C LEU A 44 -6.41 1.82 3.60
N LEU A 45 -7.13 1.67 2.48
CA LEU A 45 -6.66 0.89 1.34
C LEU A 45 -5.53 1.57 0.55
N PHE A 46 -5.25 2.86 0.77
CA PHE A 46 -4.04 3.51 0.24
C PHE A 46 -2.75 2.94 0.83
N LEU A 47 -2.83 2.14 1.90
CA LEU A 47 -1.68 1.39 2.42
C LEU A 47 -1.28 0.22 1.52
N LEU A 48 -2.17 -0.33 0.68
CA LEU A 48 -1.84 -1.42 -0.24
C LEU A 48 -0.75 -1.03 -1.25
N PRO A 49 -0.87 0.10 -2.00
CA PRO A 49 0.20 0.57 -2.87
C PRO A 49 1.50 0.93 -2.12
N VAL A 50 1.42 1.30 -0.83
CA VAL A 50 2.61 1.53 0.02
C VAL A 50 3.30 0.22 0.35
N LEU A 51 2.56 -0.81 0.77
CA LEU A 51 3.07 -2.15 1.03
C LEU A 51 3.74 -2.73 -0.21
N ALA A 52 3.14 -2.56 -1.38
CA ALA A 52 3.71 -2.98 -2.67
C ALA A 52 5.08 -2.32 -2.93
N ARG A 53 5.18 -0.99 -2.77
CA ARG A 53 6.44 -0.24 -2.93
C ARG A 53 7.51 -0.59 -1.90
N LEU A 54 7.08 -1.03 -0.71
CA LEU A 54 7.97 -1.53 0.35
C LEU A 54 8.45 -2.97 0.10
N GLY A 55 8.00 -3.62 -0.97
CA GLY A 55 8.42 -4.95 -1.39
C GLY A 55 7.59 -6.11 -0.83
N TYR A 56 6.39 -5.85 -0.29
CA TYR A 56 5.53 -6.88 0.31
C TYR A 56 5.26 -8.09 -0.61
N PRO A 57 4.92 -7.91 -1.92
CA PRO A 57 4.59 -9.04 -2.79
C PRO A 57 5.75 -10.01 -2.97
N GLY A 58 6.95 -9.48 -3.26
CA GLY A 58 8.16 -10.29 -3.42
C GLY A 58 8.61 -10.92 -2.10
N TRP A 59 8.46 -10.20 -0.99
CA TRP A 59 8.74 -10.71 0.34
C TRP A 59 7.84 -11.89 0.72
N LEU A 60 6.53 -11.78 0.46
CA LEU A 60 5.56 -12.85 0.73
C LEU A 60 5.85 -14.10 -0.11
N ALA A 61 6.17 -13.91 -1.39
CA ALA A 61 6.54 -15.02 -2.29
C ALA A 61 7.79 -15.76 -1.80
N ALA A 62 8.76 -15.04 -1.21
CA ALA A 62 9.96 -15.63 -0.62
C ALA A 62 9.73 -16.28 0.75
N GLN A 63 8.59 -16.02 1.41
CA GLN A 63 8.28 -16.55 2.75
C GLN A 63 6.86 -17.13 2.84
N PRO A 64 6.58 -18.29 2.22
CA PRO A 64 5.23 -18.87 2.16
C PRO A 64 4.58 -19.14 3.52
N ALA A 65 5.38 -19.33 4.58
CA ALA A 65 4.89 -19.47 5.95
C ALA A 65 4.04 -18.28 6.43
N TRP A 66 4.22 -17.09 5.83
CA TRP A 66 3.45 -15.89 6.14
C TRP A 66 2.13 -15.78 5.37
N GLY A 67 1.88 -16.63 4.38
CA GLY A 67 0.67 -16.58 3.55
C GLY A 67 -0.63 -16.60 4.36
N ARG A 68 -0.69 -17.41 5.42
CA ARG A 68 -1.87 -17.50 6.30
C ARG A 68 -1.92 -16.43 7.41
N ALA A 69 -0.82 -15.74 7.67
CA ALA A 69 -0.78 -14.70 8.70
C ALA A 69 -1.51 -13.42 8.24
N ASP A 70 -1.66 -13.20 6.93
CA ASP A 70 -2.35 -12.05 6.34
C ASP A 70 -1.92 -10.70 6.95
N LEU A 71 -0.61 -10.41 6.83
CA LEU A 71 0.01 -9.21 7.39
C LEU A 71 -0.68 -7.89 6.98
N PRO A 72 -1.13 -7.68 5.73
CA PRO A 72 -1.86 -6.47 5.35
C PRO A 72 -3.08 -6.24 6.23
N ARG A 73 -3.87 -7.28 6.49
CA ARG A 73 -5.06 -7.16 7.36
C ARG A 73 -4.69 -6.95 8.83
N GLN A 74 -3.57 -7.50 9.29
CA GLN A 74 -3.07 -7.20 10.63
C GLN A 74 -2.58 -5.76 10.77
N VAL A 75 -1.91 -5.23 9.74
CA VAL A 75 -1.55 -3.81 9.69
C VAL A 75 -2.81 -2.94 9.70
N PHE A 76 -3.85 -3.34 8.98
CA PHE A 76 -5.14 -2.64 8.99
C PHE A 76 -5.79 -2.65 10.36
N ALA A 77 -5.92 -3.81 10.99
CA ALA A 77 -6.46 -3.94 12.35
C ALA A 77 -5.70 -3.04 13.34
N GLU A 78 -4.37 -3.07 13.28
CA GLU A 78 -3.51 -2.29 14.16
C GLU A 78 -3.64 -0.78 13.93
N VAL A 79 -3.81 -0.36 12.67
CA VAL A 79 -4.03 1.05 12.32
C VAL A 79 -5.40 1.52 12.81
N LEU A 80 -6.47 0.77 12.54
CA LEU A 80 -7.83 1.10 12.97
C LEU A 80 -7.92 1.19 14.50
N ALA A 81 -7.32 0.22 15.22
CA ALA A 81 -7.24 0.23 16.67
C ALA A 81 -6.51 1.47 17.21
N ARG A 82 -5.33 1.79 16.65
CA ARG A 82 -4.52 2.94 17.10
C ARG A 82 -5.15 4.30 16.80
N LEU A 83 -5.97 4.39 15.76
CA LEU A 83 -6.71 5.59 15.40
C LEU A 83 -8.08 5.66 16.10
N SER A 84 -8.40 4.68 16.95
CA SER A 84 -9.66 4.59 17.68
C SER A 84 -10.88 4.70 16.76
N ILE A 85 -10.82 4.06 15.59
CA ILE A 85 -11.95 3.99 14.67
C ILE A 85 -13.07 3.19 15.33
N ALA A 86 -14.30 3.70 15.24
CA ALA A 86 -15.48 3.11 15.87
C ALA A 86 -15.61 1.62 15.52
N ALA A 87 -16.01 0.80 16.50
CA ALA A 87 -16.01 -0.65 16.35
C ALA A 87 -17.04 -1.16 15.32
N ASP A 88 -18.07 -0.37 15.04
CA ASP A 88 -19.11 -0.58 14.04
C ASP A 88 -18.77 0.02 12.67
N ASP A 89 -17.64 0.74 12.54
CA ASP A 89 -17.20 1.30 11.25
C ASP A 89 -16.91 0.16 10.25
N PRO A 90 -17.45 0.22 9.00
CA PRO A 90 -17.25 -0.80 7.99
C PRO A 90 -15.78 -1.10 7.63
N ALA A 91 -14.85 -0.18 7.88
CA ALA A 91 -13.42 -0.41 7.62
C ALA A 91 -12.88 -1.63 8.37
N TRP A 92 -13.46 -2.03 9.50
CA TRP A 92 -13.09 -3.26 10.21
C TRP A 92 -13.33 -4.53 9.40
N LEU A 93 -14.21 -4.51 8.39
CA LEU A 93 -14.37 -5.63 7.44
C LEU A 93 -13.09 -5.89 6.65
N LEU A 94 -12.30 -4.86 6.38
CA LEU A 94 -11.02 -4.96 5.66
C LEU A 94 -9.94 -5.65 6.50
N ALA A 95 -10.07 -5.60 7.83
CA ALA A 95 -9.16 -6.22 8.79
C ALA A 95 -9.55 -7.67 9.16
N LYS A 96 -10.71 -8.17 8.74
CA LYS A 96 -11.18 -9.53 9.07
C LYS A 96 -10.25 -10.59 8.47
N ARG A 97 -9.80 -11.51 9.32
CA ARG A 97 -8.88 -12.60 8.96
C ARG A 97 -9.66 -13.83 8.52
N ALA A 98 -9.17 -14.52 7.49
CA ALA A 98 -9.84 -15.71 6.96
C ALA A 98 -9.70 -16.94 7.86
N TRP A 99 -8.51 -17.20 8.44
CA TRP A 99 -8.28 -18.38 9.28
C TRP A 99 -7.14 -18.22 10.29
N PRO A 100 -7.14 -19.00 11.40
CA PRO A 100 -5.98 -19.12 12.26
C PRO A 100 -4.82 -19.79 11.52
N ALA A 101 -3.61 -19.25 11.70
CA ALA A 101 -2.37 -19.76 11.12
C ALA A 101 -1.48 -20.32 12.23
N ILE A 102 -0.73 -21.39 11.94
CA ILE A 102 0.45 -21.71 12.75
C ILE A 102 1.38 -20.50 12.67
N PRO A 103 1.75 -19.87 13.80
CA PRO A 103 2.52 -18.65 13.78
C PRO A 103 3.92 -18.91 13.21
N PRO A 104 4.42 -18.06 12.30
CA PRO A 104 5.80 -18.11 11.86
C PRO A 104 6.76 -17.98 13.04
N ARG A 105 7.86 -18.74 13.01
CA ARG A 105 8.90 -18.69 14.05
C ARG A 105 9.91 -17.56 13.85
N HIS A 106 9.92 -16.94 12.67
CA HIS A 106 10.79 -15.82 12.39
C HIS A 106 10.18 -14.87 11.37
N PHE A 107 10.63 -13.62 11.44
CA PHE A 107 10.42 -12.53 10.52
C PHE A 107 11.80 -12.03 10.07
N VAL A 108 11.97 -11.84 8.77
CA VAL A 108 13.16 -11.17 8.20
C VAL A 108 12.63 -10.07 7.29
N ALA A 109 12.93 -8.81 7.58
CA ALA A 109 12.48 -7.69 6.76
C ALA A 109 13.08 -7.74 5.34
N PRO A 110 12.44 -7.12 4.33
CA PRO A 110 13.06 -6.93 3.02
C PRO A 110 14.45 -6.30 3.13
N ALA A 111 15.45 -6.88 2.45
CA ALA A 111 16.86 -6.47 2.58
C ALA A 111 17.07 -4.97 2.26
N ALA A 112 16.31 -4.43 1.31
CA ALA A 112 16.35 -3.02 0.92
C ALA A 112 16.04 -2.06 2.09
N TRP A 113 15.34 -2.50 3.13
CA TRP A 113 15.02 -1.65 4.28
C TRP A 113 16.27 -1.22 5.06
N HIS A 114 17.33 -2.03 5.06
CA HIS A 114 18.57 -1.69 5.74
C HIS A 114 19.23 -0.42 5.19
N SER A 115 19.13 -0.16 3.88
CA SER A 115 19.68 1.03 3.24
C SER A 115 18.66 2.14 3.05
N GLN A 116 17.38 1.79 2.84
CA GLN A 116 16.36 2.76 2.44
C GLN A 116 15.52 3.27 3.61
N LEU A 117 15.32 2.48 4.68
CA LEU A 117 14.37 2.81 5.75
C LEU A 117 15.00 2.86 7.13
N ALA A 118 16.02 2.06 7.40
CA ALA A 118 16.75 2.09 8.67
C ALA A 118 17.26 3.51 8.94
N SER A 119 17.24 3.89 10.22
CA SER A 119 17.58 5.24 10.66
C SER A 119 18.37 5.22 11.96
N GLY A 120 19.03 6.34 12.25
CA GLY A 120 19.98 6.48 13.36
C GLY A 120 21.43 6.34 12.89
N THR A 121 22.35 6.92 13.64
CA THR A 121 23.78 7.02 13.30
C THR A 121 24.65 5.94 13.97
N GLY A 122 24.04 5.04 14.75
CA GLY A 122 24.72 4.03 15.54
C GLY A 122 24.61 2.60 14.98
N PRO A 123 25.14 1.61 15.71
CA PRO A 123 24.96 0.20 15.38
C PRO A 123 23.49 -0.22 15.50
N LEU A 124 23.16 -1.34 14.85
CA LEU A 124 21.88 -2.03 15.04
C LEU A 124 21.72 -2.47 16.50
N ARG A 125 20.48 -2.65 16.95
CA ARG A 125 20.19 -3.05 18.33
C ARG A 125 19.63 -4.47 18.38
N LEU A 126 20.14 -5.29 19.30
CA LEU A 126 19.71 -6.67 19.52
C LEU A 126 18.99 -6.78 20.86
N GLY A 127 17.68 -7.00 20.80
CA GLY A 127 16.85 -7.31 21.96
C GLY A 127 16.60 -8.81 22.08
N HIS A 128 16.22 -9.23 23.28
CA HIS A 128 15.78 -10.59 23.57
C HIS A 128 14.72 -10.59 24.68
N SER A 129 13.60 -11.25 24.43
CA SER A 129 12.51 -11.49 25.40
C SER A 129 12.22 -12.98 25.48
N GLU A 130 12.45 -13.61 26.63
CA GLU A 130 12.26 -15.03 26.98
C GLU A 130 12.78 -16.05 25.93
N THR A 131 12.13 -16.10 24.76
CA THR A 131 12.39 -17.04 23.66
C THR A 131 12.58 -16.36 22.30
N THR A 132 12.34 -15.04 22.21
CA THR A 132 12.33 -14.28 20.97
C THR A 132 13.49 -13.30 20.94
N HIS A 133 14.29 -13.35 19.89
CA HIS A 133 15.31 -12.34 19.59
C HIS A 133 14.75 -11.34 18.59
N ILE A 134 15.15 -10.07 18.73
CA ILE A 134 14.69 -8.99 17.86
C ILE A 134 15.88 -8.16 17.45
N LEU A 135 16.03 -7.94 16.15
CA LEU A 135 17.01 -7.04 15.59
C LEU A 135 16.29 -5.75 15.15
N TRP A 136 16.72 -4.62 15.69
CA TRP A 136 16.21 -3.30 15.38
C TRP A 136 17.22 -2.47 14.59
N ASP A 137 16.73 -1.46 13.88
CA ASP A 137 17.59 -0.38 13.42
C ASP A 137 18.20 0.42 14.58
N ALA A 138 19.15 1.30 14.28
CA ALA A 138 19.85 2.09 15.29
C ALA A 138 18.94 3.01 16.10
N SER A 139 17.79 3.41 15.53
CA SER A 139 16.75 4.18 16.24
C SER A 139 15.96 3.36 17.28
N GLY A 140 16.03 2.03 17.23
CA GLY A 140 15.23 1.15 18.08
C GLY A 140 13.74 1.09 17.72
N ARG A 141 13.32 1.65 16.57
CA ARG A 141 11.90 1.74 16.19
C ARG A 141 11.49 0.81 15.07
N LEU A 142 12.40 0.47 14.17
CA LEU A 142 12.10 -0.42 13.05
C LEU A 142 12.69 -1.81 13.34
N PRO A 143 11.86 -2.83 13.62
CA PRO A 143 12.31 -4.22 13.58
C PRO A 143 12.77 -4.58 12.16
N LEU A 144 14.00 -5.05 12.05
CA LEU A 144 14.61 -5.58 10.82
C LEU A 144 14.56 -7.11 10.79
N GLY A 145 14.38 -7.75 11.94
CA GLY A 145 14.12 -9.18 12.04
C GLY A 145 13.69 -9.58 13.45
N ALA A 146 13.00 -10.70 13.54
CA ALA A 146 12.65 -11.34 14.81
C ALA A 146 12.70 -12.85 14.62
N TRP A 147 13.15 -13.61 15.62
CA TRP A 147 13.20 -15.07 15.51
C TRP A 147 13.17 -15.76 16.86
N GLN A 148 12.65 -16.98 16.86
CA GLN A 148 12.73 -17.93 17.97
C GLN A 148 13.72 -19.04 17.62
N GLY A 149 14.58 -19.40 18.57
CA GLY A 149 15.63 -20.40 18.37
C GLY A 149 16.82 -19.87 17.54
N PRO A 150 17.38 -20.64 16.59
CA PRO A 150 18.59 -20.25 15.87
C PRO A 150 18.34 -19.04 14.96
N CYS A 151 19.35 -18.17 14.86
CA CYS A 151 19.28 -16.96 14.04
C CYS A 151 19.20 -17.30 12.53
N PRO A 152 18.16 -16.81 11.82
CA PRO A 152 18.05 -16.98 10.36
C PRO A 152 19.30 -16.48 9.63
N ARG A 153 19.78 -17.24 8.63
CA ARG A 153 21.01 -16.93 7.88
C ARG A 153 21.08 -15.47 7.37
N PRO A 154 20.00 -14.88 6.80
CA PRO A 154 20.05 -13.49 6.33
C PRO A 154 20.31 -12.45 7.43
N LEU A 155 20.01 -12.78 8.70
CA LEU A 155 20.18 -11.86 9.84
C LEU A 155 21.54 -12.01 10.53
N GLN A 156 22.29 -13.08 10.27
CA GLN A 156 23.54 -13.37 10.99
C GLN A 156 24.58 -12.25 10.89
N PRO A 157 24.88 -11.67 9.69
CA PRO A 157 25.86 -10.59 9.59
C PRO A 157 25.42 -9.31 10.29
N ALA A 158 24.11 -9.07 10.37
CA ALA A 158 23.55 -7.91 11.04
C ALA A 158 23.54 -8.10 12.56
N ARG A 159 23.22 -9.31 13.04
CA ARG A 159 23.30 -9.71 14.45
C ARG A 159 24.71 -9.57 15.01
N GLN A 160 25.73 -9.98 14.28
CA GLN A 160 27.14 -9.91 14.72
C GLN A 160 27.61 -8.47 14.98
N ARG A 161 27.02 -7.48 14.29
CA ARG A 161 27.35 -6.05 14.41
C ARG A 161 26.42 -5.28 15.34
N ALA A 162 25.41 -5.94 15.89
CA ALA A 162 24.40 -5.30 16.72
C ALA A 162 24.86 -5.22 18.18
N ILE A 163 24.52 -4.13 18.86
CA ILE A 163 24.73 -3.98 20.30
C ILE A 163 23.50 -4.45 21.08
N PRO A 164 23.66 -5.01 22.29
CA PRO A 164 22.52 -5.33 23.15
C PRO A 164 21.63 -4.11 23.45
N THR A 165 20.32 -4.32 23.55
CA THR A 165 19.35 -3.32 24.05
C THR A 165 18.46 -3.92 25.11
N THR A 166 18.05 -3.11 26.08
CA THR A 166 17.07 -3.49 27.12
C THR A 166 15.64 -3.53 26.60
N ASP A 167 15.36 -2.82 25.49
CA ASP A 167 14.04 -2.82 24.85
C ASP A 167 13.78 -4.13 24.10
N SER A 168 12.97 -4.99 24.71
CA SER A 168 12.60 -6.32 24.20
C SER A 168 11.13 -6.59 24.53
N PRO A 169 10.18 -6.09 23.72
CA PRO A 169 8.78 -6.36 23.95
C PRO A 169 8.51 -7.86 23.86
N ALA A 170 7.65 -8.37 24.74
CA ALA A 170 7.15 -9.75 24.75
C ALA A 170 6.12 -10.01 23.61
N ASP A 171 6.35 -9.39 22.45
CA ASP A 171 5.48 -9.46 21.29
C ASP A 171 5.71 -10.78 20.54
N SER A 172 4.62 -11.36 20.02
CA SER A 172 4.74 -12.48 19.08
C SER A 172 5.49 -12.07 17.80
N ILE A 173 6.10 -13.03 17.10
CA ILE A 173 6.76 -12.81 15.80
C ILE A 173 5.84 -12.09 14.81
N VAL A 174 4.54 -12.44 14.84
CA VAL A 174 3.52 -11.82 14.01
C VAL A 174 3.31 -10.35 14.38
N ALA A 175 3.18 -10.03 15.66
CA ALA A 175 3.04 -8.65 16.12
C ALA A 175 4.29 -7.80 15.78
N LEU A 176 5.49 -8.37 15.91
CA LEU A 176 6.73 -7.71 15.52
C LEU A 176 6.81 -7.44 14.01
N ALA A 177 6.38 -8.38 13.17
CA ALA A 177 6.29 -8.18 11.73
C ALA A 177 5.25 -7.10 11.37
N THR A 178 4.07 -7.13 11.99
CA THR A 178 3.04 -6.09 11.83
C THR A 178 3.58 -4.71 12.21
N ARG A 179 4.29 -4.61 13.34
CA ARG A 179 4.98 -3.39 13.79
C ARG A 179 6.03 -2.94 12.79
N ALA A 180 6.81 -3.86 12.23
CA ALA A 180 7.83 -3.57 11.23
C ALA A 180 7.23 -2.98 9.95
N TRP A 181 6.22 -3.64 9.38
CA TRP A 181 5.52 -3.16 8.18
C TRP A 181 4.82 -1.83 8.40
N LEU A 182 4.14 -1.63 9.53
CA LEU A 182 3.53 -0.34 9.82
C LEU A 182 4.56 0.78 10.03
N THR A 183 5.69 0.48 10.67
CA THR A 183 6.78 1.46 10.83
C THR A 183 7.40 1.81 9.48
N ALA A 184 7.58 0.83 8.60
CA ALA A 184 8.03 1.03 7.23
C ALA A 184 7.04 1.89 6.44
N CYS A 185 5.73 1.60 6.50
CA CYS A 185 4.69 2.43 5.89
C CYS A 185 4.75 3.87 6.37
N ARG A 186 4.84 4.10 7.69
CA ARG A 186 4.96 5.45 8.27
C ARG A 186 6.17 6.20 7.73
N ARG A 187 7.35 5.57 7.72
CA ARG A 187 8.58 6.19 7.21
C ARG A 187 8.49 6.49 5.73
N TRP A 188 7.96 5.57 4.94
CA TRP A 188 7.79 5.75 3.52
C TRP A 188 6.84 6.91 3.21
N LEU A 189 5.67 6.96 3.86
CA LEU A 189 4.68 8.02 3.69
C LEU A 189 5.24 9.40 4.07
N ARG A 190 5.93 9.49 5.22
CA ARG A 190 6.56 10.74 5.65
C ARG A 190 7.61 11.24 4.64
N ARG A 191 8.43 10.33 4.10
CA ARG A 191 9.51 10.70 3.17
C ARG A 191 9.02 11.04 1.77
N HIS A 192 8.06 10.29 1.23
CA HIS A 192 7.71 10.37 -0.19
C HIS A 192 6.39 11.11 -0.46
N ALA A 193 5.49 11.16 0.52
CA ALA A 193 4.19 11.81 0.39
C ALA A 193 4.01 12.98 1.38
N GLY A 194 4.87 13.12 2.38
CA GLY A 194 4.75 14.17 3.40
C GLY A 194 3.47 14.06 4.25
N ILE A 195 2.86 12.87 4.32
CA ILE A 195 1.58 12.62 4.98
C ILE A 195 1.74 11.65 6.15
N GLY A 196 0.98 11.87 7.23
CA GLY A 196 0.88 10.93 8.35
C GLY A 196 -0.08 9.77 8.07
N ILE A 197 0.00 8.69 8.87
CA ILE A 197 -0.96 7.58 8.78
C ILE A 197 -2.39 8.03 9.11
N ALA A 198 -2.57 8.90 10.12
CA ALA A 198 -3.90 9.41 10.48
C ALA A 198 -4.52 10.18 9.31
N ASP A 199 -3.83 11.20 8.78
CA ASP A 199 -4.27 12.00 7.62
C ASP A 199 -4.46 11.19 6.33
N LEU A 200 -3.74 10.07 6.19
CA LEU A 200 -3.94 9.13 5.09
C LEU A 200 -5.27 8.39 5.26
N VAL A 201 -5.49 7.82 6.44
CA VAL A 201 -6.54 6.82 6.70
C VAL A 201 -7.89 7.47 7.02
N GLN A 202 -7.91 8.49 7.88
CA GLN A 202 -9.13 9.16 8.36
C GLN A 202 -9.70 10.08 7.29
N ARG A 203 -10.29 9.45 6.27
CA ARG A 203 -10.94 10.08 5.13
C ARG A 203 -12.33 9.47 5.00
N PRO A 204 -13.40 10.26 5.18
CA PRO A 204 -14.76 9.78 4.95
C PRO A 204 -14.91 9.25 3.52
N ALA A 205 -15.46 8.06 3.36
CA ALA A 205 -15.75 7.46 2.06
C ALA A 205 -16.96 6.53 2.17
N GLU A 206 -17.49 6.11 1.02
CA GLU A 206 -18.37 4.94 0.97
C GLU A 206 -17.56 3.72 0.55
N LEU A 207 -17.73 2.63 1.29
CA LEU A 207 -17.08 1.34 1.05
C LEU A 207 -18.12 0.37 0.48
N ALA A 208 -17.92 -0.06 -0.77
CA ALA A 208 -18.65 -1.19 -1.35
C ALA A 208 -17.73 -2.43 -1.38
N THR A 209 -18.24 -3.57 -0.89
CA THR A 209 -17.44 -4.80 -0.80
C THR A 209 -18.18 -5.97 -1.40
N THR A 210 -17.47 -6.78 -2.18
CA THR A 210 -17.93 -8.09 -2.66
C THR A 210 -16.88 -9.16 -2.33
N PRO A 211 -17.14 -10.45 -2.63
CA PRO A 211 -16.13 -11.49 -2.48
C PRO A 211 -14.87 -11.27 -3.33
N THR A 212 -14.90 -10.41 -4.35
CA THR A 212 -13.74 -10.19 -5.26
C THR A 212 -13.31 -8.73 -5.38
N HIS A 213 -14.19 -7.78 -5.09
CA HIS A 213 -13.95 -6.34 -5.28
C HIS A 213 -14.06 -5.55 -3.98
N LEU A 214 -13.25 -4.49 -3.88
CA LEU A 214 -13.34 -3.45 -2.87
C LEU A 214 -13.30 -2.10 -3.58
N ASP A 215 -14.41 -1.38 -3.54
CA ASP A 215 -14.56 -0.08 -4.19
C ASP A 215 -14.76 1.00 -3.12
N LEU A 216 -13.94 2.04 -3.20
CA LEU A 216 -13.97 3.20 -2.30
C LEU A 216 -14.44 4.41 -3.09
N PHE A 217 -15.50 5.06 -2.62
CA PHE A 217 -16.03 6.27 -3.23
C PHE A 217 -15.74 7.47 -2.34
N PHE A 218 -14.83 8.31 -2.81
CA PHE A 218 -14.46 9.59 -2.20
C PHE A 218 -15.19 10.73 -2.91
N THR A 219 -15.28 11.89 -2.25
CA THR A 219 -15.76 13.10 -2.92
C THR A 219 -14.61 13.77 -3.70
N LEU A 220 -14.94 14.51 -4.77
CA LEU A 220 -13.93 15.26 -5.53
C LEU A 220 -13.13 16.24 -4.66
N ALA A 221 -13.73 16.80 -3.60
CA ALA A 221 -13.07 17.70 -2.65
C ALA A 221 -11.94 17.01 -1.85
N GLN A 222 -11.92 15.68 -1.78
CA GLN A 222 -10.91 14.90 -1.07
C GLN A 222 -9.70 14.55 -1.94
N ALA A 223 -9.65 15.00 -3.20
CA ALA A 223 -8.47 14.87 -4.05
C ALA A 223 -7.26 15.56 -3.39
N ASP A 224 -6.17 14.83 -3.20
CA ASP A 224 -4.99 15.30 -2.46
C ASP A 224 -3.73 15.07 -3.29
N LEU A 225 -3.03 16.16 -3.63
CA LEU A 225 -1.81 16.11 -4.44
C LEU A 225 -0.70 15.29 -3.78
N ARG A 226 -0.71 15.14 -2.45
CA ARG A 226 0.23 14.29 -1.72
C ARG A 226 0.00 12.80 -1.99
N LEU A 227 -1.22 12.41 -2.35
CA LEU A 227 -1.56 11.06 -2.77
C LEU A 227 -1.37 10.89 -4.28
N ARG A 228 -1.77 11.90 -5.07
CA ARG A 228 -1.69 11.86 -6.53
C ARG A 228 -0.26 11.81 -7.06
N ARG A 229 0.64 12.64 -6.52
CA ARG A 229 2.06 12.69 -6.94
C ARG A 229 2.76 11.33 -6.86
N PRO A 230 2.70 10.60 -5.74
CA PRO A 230 3.26 9.25 -5.68
C PRO A 230 2.36 8.18 -6.32
N GLY A 231 1.16 8.51 -6.80
CA GLY A 231 0.19 7.57 -7.37
C GLY A 231 -0.36 6.58 -6.35
N LEU A 232 -0.73 7.07 -5.15
CA LEU A 232 -1.37 6.26 -4.12
C LEU A 232 -2.89 6.14 -4.30
N ASP A 233 -3.49 7.11 -4.98
CA ASP A 233 -4.93 7.21 -5.27
C ASP A 233 -5.28 6.79 -6.71
N LEU A 234 -4.37 6.03 -7.34
CA LEU A 234 -4.61 5.35 -8.60
C LEU A 234 -5.10 3.93 -8.32
N ASP A 235 -6.01 3.44 -9.15
CA ASP A 235 -6.55 2.08 -9.03
C ASP A 235 -5.43 1.05 -9.11
N PRO A 236 -5.16 0.30 -8.02
CA PRO A 236 -4.18 -0.78 -8.08
C PRO A 236 -4.71 -1.98 -8.88
N GLY A 237 -6.03 -2.08 -9.10
CA GLY A 237 -6.66 -3.18 -9.81
C GLY A 237 -6.56 -4.49 -9.03
N TRP A 238 -6.36 -5.61 -9.74
CA TRP A 238 -6.18 -6.92 -9.11
C TRP A 238 -4.85 -7.01 -8.36
N LEU A 239 -4.92 -7.33 -7.07
CA LEU A 239 -3.76 -7.55 -6.21
C LEU A 239 -3.67 -9.04 -5.84
N PRO A 240 -2.84 -9.86 -6.55
CA PRO A 240 -2.79 -11.31 -6.33
C PRO A 240 -2.46 -11.71 -4.88
N TRP A 241 -1.58 -10.94 -4.22
CA TRP A 241 -1.16 -11.16 -2.84
C TRP A 241 -2.20 -10.73 -1.81
N PHE A 242 -3.24 -9.99 -2.22
CA PHE A 242 -4.37 -9.58 -1.36
C PHE A 242 -5.69 -10.28 -1.72
N GLY A 243 -5.76 -10.90 -2.91
CA GLY A 243 -6.90 -11.69 -3.37
C GLY A 243 -8.17 -10.86 -3.66
N ARG A 244 -8.00 -9.58 -4.01
CA ARG A 244 -9.08 -8.65 -4.32
C ARG A 244 -8.69 -7.70 -5.45
N VAL A 245 -9.68 -7.25 -6.23
CA VAL A 245 -9.62 -6.04 -7.05
C VAL A 245 -9.90 -4.86 -6.13
N VAL A 246 -9.09 -3.80 -6.23
CA VAL A 246 -9.28 -2.57 -5.45
C VAL A 246 -9.34 -1.37 -6.39
N SER A 247 -10.34 -0.51 -6.22
CA SER A 247 -10.56 0.69 -7.03
C SER A 247 -10.92 1.90 -6.16
N PHE A 248 -10.53 3.09 -6.60
CA PHE A 248 -10.75 4.37 -5.97
C PHE A 248 -11.52 5.30 -6.91
N HIS A 249 -12.75 5.61 -6.52
CA HIS A 249 -13.67 6.44 -7.27
C HIS A 249 -13.76 7.82 -6.65
N TYR A 250 -13.71 8.87 -7.47
CA TYR A 250 -13.89 10.25 -7.04
C TYR A 250 -15.12 10.84 -7.72
N ARG A 251 -16.18 11.07 -6.96
CA ARG A 251 -17.46 11.55 -7.48
C ARG A 251 -17.83 12.93 -6.90
N PRO A 252 -18.67 13.73 -7.59
CA PRO A 252 -19.27 14.91 -6.98
C PRO A 252 -19.95 14.50 -5.67
N GLY A 253 -19.84 15.32 -4.62
CA GLY A 253 -20.59 15.07 -3.39
C GLY A 253 -22.08 14.99 -3.73
N ARG A 254 -22.84 14.05 -3.12
CA ARG A 254 -24.31 14.19 -3.14
C ARG A 254 -24.59 15.57 -2.54
N GLY A 255 -25.20 16.45 -3.34
CA GLY A 255 -25.74 17.69 -2.81
C GLY A 255 -26.72 17.39 -1.68
N PRO A 256 -27.08 18.39 -0.87
CA PRO A 256 -28.18 18.25 0.08
C PRO A 256 -29.48 17.80 -0.62
#